data_AF-A0A3C7VVR3-F1
#
_entry.id   AF-A0A3C7VVR3-F1
#
_cell.length_a   1.000
_cell.length_b   1.000
_cell.length_c   1.000
_cell.angle_alpha   90.00
_cell.angle_beta   90.00
_cell.angle_gamma   90.00
#
_symmetry.space_group_name_H-M   'P 1'
#
loop_
_entity.id
_entity.type
_entity.pdbx_description
1 polymer ?
#
loop_
_entity_poly.entity_id
_entity_poly.type
_entity_poly.pdbx_seq_one_letter_code
_entity_poly.pdbx_strand_id
1 'polypeptide(L)' 'MGVLNVTPDSFSDGGQLYRAGRADLDAILHRADAMVAAGASLLDIGGESTRPG' A
#
# COMPACT_ATOMS: atom_id res chain seq x y z
N MET A 1 1.26 -5.52 12.94
CA MET A 1 1.94 -4.57 12.03
C MET A 1 1.47 -4.88 10.61
N GLY A 2 1.00 -3.88 9.87
CA GLY A 2 0.60 -4.00 8.47
C GLY A 2 1.61 -3.28 7.57
N VAL A 3 1.83 -3.80 6.36
CA VAL A 3 2.76 -3.21 5.38
C VAL A 3 1.95 -2.70 4.19
N LEU A 4 2.11 -1.42 3.86
CA LEU A 4 1.40 -0.72 2.79
C LEU A 4 2.41 -0.23 1.75
N ASN A 5 2.54 -0.98 0.65
CA ASN A 5 3.43 -0.64 -0.45
C ASN A 5 2.70 0.28 -1.43
N VAL A 6 2.93 1.58 -1.32
CA VAL A 6 2.39 2.60 -2.19
C VAL A 6 3.38 2.80 -3.34
N THR A 7 3.51 1.79 -4.20
CA THR A 7 4.36 1.84 -5.39
C THR A 7 3.61 1.31 -6.63
N PRO A 8 3.89 1.83 -7.83
CA PRO A 8 3.21 1.40 -9.05
C PRO A 8 3.54 -0.05 -9.46
N ASP A 9 4.64 -0.61 -8.94
CA ASP A 9 5.12 -1.96 -9.20
C ASP A 9 4.86 -2.93 -8.03
N SER A 10 4.03 -2.56 -7.05
CA SER A 10 3.80 -3.40 -5.88
C SER A 10 3.20 -4.78 -6.26
N PHE A 11 3.80 -5.87 -5.77
CA PHE A 11 3.39 -7.25 -6.06
C PHE A 11 2.28 -7.75 -5.13
N SER A 12 2.22 -7.20 -3.90
CA SER A 12 1.29 -7.64 -2.87
C SER A 12 -0.16 -7.18 -3.12
N ASP A 13 -0.34 -6.07 -3.82
CA ASP A 13 -1.65 -5.50 -4.15
C ASP A 13 -1.86 -5.36 -5.67
N GLY A 14 -0.87 -5.72 -6.49
CA GLY A 14 -0.91 -5.62 -7.94
C GLY A 14 -0.98 -4.17 -8.44
N GLY A 15 -0.46 -3.20 -7.68
CA GLY A 15 -0.51 -1.79 -8.03
C GLY A 15 -1.88 -1.14 -7.85
N GLN A 16 -2.83 -1.79 -7.17
CA GLN A 16 -4.19 -1.24 -6.96
C GLN A 16 -4.23 0.09 -6.18
N LEU A 17 -3.17 0.39 -5.44
CA LEU A 17 -2.98 1.66 -4.74
C LEU A 17 -2.42 2.77 -5.66
N TYR A 18 -2.14 2.47 -6.92
CA TYR A 18 -1.70 3.39 -7.95
C TYR A 18 -2.67 3.35 -9.14
N ARG A 19 -3.32 4.47 -9.43
CA ARG A 19 -4.24 4.60 -10.57
C ARG A 19 -3.95 5.86 -11.37
N ALA A 20 -4.08 5.77 -12.69
CA ALA A 20 -3.84 6.90 -13.61
C ALA A 20 -2.49 7.62 -13.39
N GLY A 21 -1.42 6.86 -13.09
CA GLY A 21 -0.07 7.40 -12.91
C GLY A 21 0.18 8.08 -11.56
N ARG A 22 -0.72 7.95 -10.58
CA ARG A 22 -0.57 8.52 -9.25
C ARG A 22 -1.11 7.59 -8.16
N ALA A 23 -0.71 7.84 -6.92
CA ALA A 23 -1.28 7.19 -5.75
C ALA A 23 -2.79 7.48 -5.65
N ASP A 24 -3.59 6.43 -5.47
CA ASP A 24 -5.03 6.50 -5.22
C ASP A 24 -5.25 6.57 -3.71
N LEU A 25 -5.45 7.79 -3.20
CA LEU A 25 -5.54 8.03 -1.77
C LEU A 25 -6.72 7.29 -1.11
N ASP A 26 -7.86 7.18 -1.80
CA ASP A 26 -9.03 6.50 -1.26
C ASP A 26 -8.77 5.00 -1.12
N ALA A 27 -8.12 4.38 -2.12
CA ALA A 27 -7.73 2.98 -2.05
C ALA A 27 -6.71 2.72 -0.92
N ILE A 28 -5.74 3.64 -0.75
CA ILE A 28 -4.72 3.58 0.31
C ILE A 28 -5.36 3.65 1.69
N LEU A 29 -6.25 4.61 1.91
CA LEU A 29 -6.96 4.76 3.18
C LEU A 29 -7.85 3.56 3.49
N HIS A 30 -8.60 3.07 2.50
CA HIS A 30 -9.43 1.87 2.68
C HIS A 30 -8.61 0.64 3.06
N ARG A 31 -7.42 0.48 2.48
CA ARG A 31 -6.50 -0.62 2.80
C ARG A 31 -5.91 -0.47 4.20
N ALA A 32 -5.54 0.74 4.59
CA ALA A 32 -5.06 1.05 5.93
C ALA A 32 -6.12 0.76 6.99
N ASP A 33 -7.37 1.18 6.76
CA ASP A 33 -8.51 0.90 7.66
C ASP A 33 -8.74 -0.60 7.82
N ALA A 34 -8.67 -1.37 6.72
CA ALA A 34 -8.79 -2.83 6.77
C ALA A 34 -7.67 -3.47 7.61
N MET A 35 -6.43 -2.95 7.53
CA MET A 35 -5.32 -3.43 8.35
C MET A 35 -5.51 -3.11 9.84
N VAL A 36 -5.99 -1.92 10.16
CA VAL A 36 -6.31 -1.52 11.54
C VAL A 36 -7.43 -2.41 12.09
N ALA A 37 -8.51 -2.63 11.33
CA ALA A 37 -9.60 -3.51 11.71
C ALA A 37 -9.15 -4.97 11.91
N ALA A 38 -8.13 -5.41 11.16
CA ALA A 38 -7.49 -6.71 11.34
C ALA A 38 -6.51 -6.77 12.53
N GLY A 39 -6.36 -5.69 13.31
CA GLY A 39 -5.55 -5.64 14.52
C GLY A 39 -4.13 -5.10 14.33
N ALA A 40 -3.82 -4.44 13.20
CA ALA A 40 -2.52 -3.81 13.02
C ALA A 40 -2.36 -2.59 13.94
N SER A 41 -1.45 -2.68 14.91
CA SER A 41 -1.09 -1.56 15.79
C SER A 41 -0.08 -0.58 15.19
N LEU A 42 0.54 -0.95 14.06
CA LEU A 42 1.53 -0.16 13.33
C LEU A 42 1.33 -0.41 11.85
N LEU A 43 1.47 0.64 11.03
CA LEU A 43 1.56 0.55 9.58
C LEU A 43 2.96 0.99 9.13
N ASP A 44 3.58 0.17 8.29
CA ASP A 44 4.83 0.48 7.59
C ASP A 44 4.50 0.84 6.15
N ILE A 45 4.81 2.07 5.74
CA ILE A 45 4.38 2.64 4.46
C ILE A 45 5.61 2.88 3.58
N GLY A 46 5.71 2.15 2.47
CA GLY A 46 6.80 2.29 1.50
C GLY A 46 6.34 2.98 0.22
N GLY A 47 6.99 4.09 -0.16
CA GLY A 47 6.72 4.82 -1.41
C GLY A 47 7.71 4.54 -2.55
N GLU A 48 8.75 3.77 -2.28
CA GLU A 48 9.79 3.40 -3.24
C GLU A 48 10.04 1.89 -3.17
N SER A 49 10.13 1.24 -4.32
CA SER A 49 10.37 -0.19 -4.41
C SER A 49 11.87 -0.45 -4.39
N THR A 50 12.34 -1.24 -3.43
CA THR A 50 13.72 -1.76 -3.40
C THR A 50 13.86 -3.07 -4.17
N ARG A 51 12.84 -3.44 -4.96
CA ARG A 51 12.85 -4.67 -5.74
C ARG A 51 14.05 -4.67 -6.71
N PRO A 52 14.92 -5.69 -6.69
CA PRO A 52 15.88 -5.92 -7.75
C PRO A 52 15.15 -6.30 -9.05
N GLY A 53 15.49 -5.63 -10.14
CA GLY A 53 15.03 -5.98 -11.49
C GLY A 53 15.80 -7.15 -12.08
#